data_AF-A0A534QEE0-F1
#
_entry.id   AF-A0A534QEE0-F1
#
_cell.length_a   1.000
_cell.length_b   1.000
_cell.length_c   1.000
_cell.angle_alpha   90.00
_cell.angle_beta   90.00
_cell.angle_gamma   90.00
#
_symmetry.space_group_name_H-M   'P 1'
#
loop_
_entity.id
_entity.type
_entity.pdbx_description
1 polymer ?
#
loop_
_entity_poly.entity_id
_entity_poly.type
_entity_poly.pdbx_seq_one_letter_code
_entity_poly.pdbx_strand_id
1 'polypeptide(L)'
;MSARRPAQSAEAQRTEGERRQAPARAGAALGAALVAALGCAVARAPLREVDAGRYAMGTVLELTMFGSDPAALARARADALAEVERLEGLLSTWRPESEVSRLNRAAGRGAIAVDPEVAELLARSAELARATRGSFDVTVGPLVALWHDAAARDALPDPAALAAARARVGAGRLDARRSAGGASAALAAGSEIDLGGIAKGYAIDRVRAGLGAGVDAALLSFGQSSAWAIGRPPDAEGWRLLARGPDGGFAGVLTLRDQALSVSESLGQWSEIRGRRYGHVLDPRSGEPLTRSREALVVTRDATLAEALSKALLVLGPIEGIALVEEWPDAEALLLDADGSAWRTRGWQDATHYAPVDLRGNGATRADLPDLPGRYAAGRRRATRRRVLLLVLRRARHHREEGQQRRTGSRRRLLAAPVAFVLHASCAFTGGSRAIGSARRAVAARQRPWARARERRSATGSRGRGRSRPR
;
A
#
# COMPACT_ATOMS: atom_id res chain seq x y z
N MET A 1 1.38 -89.58 -79.37
CA MET A 1 2.83 -89.42 -79.66
C MET A 1 3.55 -88.98 -78.39
N SER A 2 4.77 -89.50 -78.16
CA SER A 2 5.85 -89.09 -77.22
C SER A 2 5.58 -88.11 -76.05
N ALA A 3 6.09 -88.29 -74.82
CA ALA A 3 6.66 -89.46 -74.14
C ALA A 3 6.78 -89.22 -72.60
N ARG A 4 6.64 -90.32 -71.85
CA ARG A 4 7.17 -90.71 -70.51
C ARG A 4 7.89 -89.69 -69.58
N ARG A 5 7.46 -89.74 -68.31
CA ARG A 5 8.22 -89.70 -67.02
C ARG A 5 9.64 -90.32 -67.09
N PRO A 6 10.63 -90.04 -66.18
CA PRO A 6 10.46 -90.19 -64.71
C PRO A 6 11.32 -89.24 -63.81
N ALA A 7 11.81 -89.73 -62.67
CA ALA A 7 12.10 -88.99 -61.43
C ALA A 7 13.55 -89.11 -60.90
N GLN A 8 13.87 -88.26 -59.91
CA GLN A 8 14.80 -88.44 -58.77
C GLN A 8 16.27 -88.88 -58.96
N SER A 9 17.20 -87.97 -58.62
CA SER A 9 18.41 -88.14 -57.78
C SER A 9 19.06 -86.74 -57.60
N ALA A 10 19.52 -86.23 -56.45
CA ALA A 10 20.29 -86.72 -55.29
C ALA A 10 21.82 -86.48 -55.43
N GLU A 11 22.37 -85.59 -54.58
CA GLU A 11 23.82 -85.32 -54.32
C GLU A 11 24.63 -84.80 -55.54
N ALA A 12 25.78 -84.10 -55.50
CA ALA A 12 26.69 -83.50 -54.50
C ALA A 12 27.61 -82.48 -55.27
N GLN A 13 28.40 -81.53 -54.72
CA GLN A 13 28.68 -80.99 -53.37
C GLN A 13 29.40 -79.60 -53.50
N ARG A 14 29.60 -78.89 -52.36
CA ARG A 14 30.68 -77.90 -52.01
C ARG A 14 31.29 -77.03 -53.13
N THR A 15 31.25 -75.69 -53.05
CA THR A 15 32.20 -74.84 -52.27
C THR A 15 31.66 -73.39 -52.27
N GLU A 16 31.61 -72.69 -51.13
CA GLU A 16 32.63 -71.72 -50.67
C GLU A 16 32.81 -70.53 -51.63
N GLY A 17 32.49 -69.28 -51.27
CA GLY A 17 31.82 -68.74 -50.09
C GLY A 17 31.81 -67.21 -50.16
N GLU A 18 31.02 -66.51 -49.34
CA GLU A 18 31.26 -65.08 -49.05
C GLU A 18 30.52 -64.59 -47.80
N ARG A 19 31.22 -63.88 -46.91
CA ARG A 19 30.63 -63.28 -45.71
C ARG A 19 29.92 -61.97 -46.09
N ARG A 20 28.65 -61.82 -45.73
CA ARG A 20 28.03 -60.50 -45.56
C ARG A 20 27.32 -60.40 -44.21
N GLN A 21 27.75 -59.46 -43.38
CA GLN A 21 27.10 -59.10 -42.13
C GLN A 21 26.21 -57.86 -42.32
N ALA A 22 25.10 -57.85 -41.58
CA ALA A 22 24.31 -56.66 -41.21
C ALA A 22 23.47 -55.96 -42.31
N PRO A 23 22.43 -55.18 -41.94
CA PRO A 23 22.01 -54.81 -40.58
C PRO A 23 20.56 -55.15 -40.20
N ALA A 24 20.39 -55.71 -39.00
CA ALA A 24 19.13 -55.63 -38.26
C ALA A 24 18.97 -54.23 -37.63
N ARG A 25 18.44 -53.26 -38.38
CA ARG A 25 18.13 -51.90 -37.88
C ARG A 25 16.85 -51.32 -38.50
N ALA A 26 15.70 -51.87 -38.11
CA ALA A 26 14.38 -51.31 -38.46
C ALA A 26 13.42 -51.13 -37.25
N GLY A 27 13.59 -51.88 -36.15
CA GLY A 27 12.65 -51.87 -35.03
C GLY A 27 12.79 -50.71 -34.02
N ALA A 28 13.95 -50.04 -33.96
CA ALA A 28 14.24 -49.09 -32.88
C ALA A 28 13.70 -47.66 -33.09
N ALA A 29 13.34 -47.29 -34.32
CA ALA A 29 13.01 -45.89 -34.66
C ALA A 29 11.58 -45.47 -34.26
N LEU A 30 10.58 -46.37 -34.36
CA LEU A 30 9.19 -46.03 -34.02
C LEU A 30 8.96 -45.89 -32.50
N GLY A 31 9.68 -46.64 -31.67
CA GLY A 31 9.55 -46.56 -30.21
C GLY A 31 10.02 -45.21 -29.64
N ALA A 32 11.12 -44.66 -30.17
CA ALA A 32 11.67 -43.38 -29.71
C ALA A 32 10.76 -42.19 -30.08
N ALA A 33 10.12 -42.22 -31.25
CA ALA A 33 9.21 -41.15 -31.69
C ALA A 33 7.94 -41.06 -30.81
N LEU A 34 7.41 -42.20 -30.36
CA LEU A 34 6.22 -42.22 -29.50
C LEU A 34 6.51 -41.69 -28.07
N VAL A 35 7.70 -41.99 -27.54
CA VAL A 35 8.16 -41.42 -26.25
C VAL A 35 8.44 -39.92 -26.37
N ALA A 36 8.98 -39.44 -27.50
CA ALA A 36 9.15 -38.02 -27.75
C ALA A 36 7.82 -37.25 -27.88
N ALA A 37 6.78 -37.88 -28.47
CA ALA A 37 5.45 -37.28 -28.60
C ALA A 37 4.69 -37.15 -27.26
N LEU A 38 4.90 -38.10 -26.33
CA LEU A 38 4.43 -37.99 -24.94
C LEU A 38 5.31 -37.05 -24.09
N GLY A 39 6.51 -36.73 -24.56
CA GLY A 39 7.43 -35.74 -24.02
C GLY A 39 7.10 -34.28 -24.38
N CYS A 40 6.00 -34.03 -25.09
CA CYS A 40 5.36 -32.72 -25.12
C CYS A 40 4.91 -32.36 -23.70
N ALA A 41 5.83 -31.77 -22.93
CA ALA A 41 5.53 -31.19 -21.63
C ALA A 41 4.37 -30.22 -21.83
N VAL A 42 3.19 -30.61 -21.34
CA VAL A 42 2.08 -29.69 -21.11
C VAL A 42 2.61 -28.70 -20.10
N ALA A 43 3.15 -27.58 -20.59
CA ALA A 43 3.47 -26.42 -19.78
C ALA A 43 2.15 -26.03 -19.12
N ARG A 44 1.97 -26.47 -17.87
CA ARG A 44 0.73 -26.24 -17.14
C ARG A 44 0.55 -24.73 -17.09
N ALA A 45 -0.52 -24.25 -17.72
CA ALA A 45 -0.84 -22.84 -17.72
C ALA A 45 -0.82 -22.38 -16.25
N PRO A 46 -0.05 -21.34 -15.91
CA PRO A 46 0.10 -20.90 -14.53
C PRO A 46 -1.27 -20.61 -13.94
N LEU A 47 -1.51 -21.17 -12.76
CA LEU A 47 -2.78 -21.07 -12.08
C LEU A 47 -3.01 -19.62 -11.67
N ARG A 48 -4.24 -19.14 -11.89
CA ARG A 48 -4.68 -17.82 -11.46
C ARG A 48 -5.53 -17.96 -10.21
N GLU A 49 -5.06 -17.36 -9.12
CA GLU A 49 -5.86 -17.15 -7.92
C GLU A 49 -6.36 -15.71 -7.85
N VAL A 50 -7.63 -15.52 -7.51
CA VAL A 50 -8.26 -14.21 -7.34
C VAL A 50 -9.02 -14.22 -6.01
N ASP A 51 -8.70 -13.29 -5.11
CA ASP A 51 -9.58 -12.95 -3.99
C ASP A 51 -10.48 -11.79 -4.43
N ALA A 52 -11.80 -12.03 -4.40
CA ALA A 52 -12.83 -11.05 -4.76
C ALA A 52 -12.98 -9.90 -3.75
N GLY A 53 -12.17 -9.89 -2.68
CA GLY A 53 -11.89 -8.72 -1.87
C GLY A 53 -12.12 -8.91 -0.37
N ARG A 54 -11.36 -8.18 0.45
CA ARG A 54 -11.59 -8.04 1.90
C ARG A 54 -11.60 -6.58 2.29
N TYR A 55 -12.57 -6.18 3.12
CA TYR A 55 -12.59 -4.82 3.64
C TYR A 55 -11.53 -4.68 4.74
N ALA A 56 -10.56 -3.81 4.53
CA ALA A 56 -9.48 -3.50 5.47
C ALA A 56 -8.93 -2.09 5.21
N MET A 57 -8.40 -1.46 6.25
CA MET A 57 -7.77 -0.13 6.22
C MET A 57 -8.65 0.96 5.56
N GLY A 58 -9.97 0.85 5.75
CA GLY A 58 -10.96 1.79 5.21
C GLY A 58 -11.40 1.55 3.76
N THR A 59 -10.89 0.51 3.08
CA THR A 59 -11.22 0.21 1.67
C THR A 59 -11.24 -1.29 1.40
N VAL A 60 -11.33 -1.72 0.14
CA VAL A 60 -11.26 -3.14 -0.25
C VAL A 60 -9.85 -3.48 -0.68
N LEU A 61 -9.23 -4.47 -0.03
CA LEU A 61 -8.03 -5.14 -0.48
C LEU A 61 -8.41 -6.24 -1.48
N GLU A 62 -7.88 -6.16 -2.70
CA GLU A 62 -8.01 -7.18 -3.75
C GLU A 62 -6.64 -7.79 -4.03
N LEU A 63 -6.62 -9.11 -4.29
CA LEU A 63 -5.43 -9.85 -4.68
C LEU A 63 -5.70 -10.67 -5.94
N THR A 64 -4.90 -10.48 -6.98
CA THR A 64 -4.78 -11.44 -8.09
C THR A 64 -3.36 -11.98 -8.10
N MET A 65 -3.18 -13.30 -8.13
CA MET A 65 -1.87 -13.95 -8.11
C MET A 65 -1.78 -15.04 -9.17
N PHE A 66 -0.58 -15.23 -9.71
CA PHE A 66 -0.24 -16.31 -10.63
C PHE A 66 0.89 -17.15 -10.04
N GLY A 67 0.80 -18.48 -10.22
CA GLY A 67 1.79 -19.42 -9.71
C GLY A 67 1.57 -20.85 -10.21
N SER A 68 2.49 -21.74 -9.88
CA SER A 68 2.43 -23.15 -10.27
C SER A 68 1.93 -24.11 -9.17
N ASP A 69 2.02 -23.74 -7.89
CA ASP A 69 1.46 -24.48 -6.74
C ASP A 69 0.20 -23.77 -6.19
N PRO A 70 -1.02 -24.33 -6.35
CA PRO A 70 -2.23 -23.72 -5.78
C PRO A 70 -2.22 -23.70 -4.25
N ALA A 71 -1.49 -24.60 -3.59
CA ALA A 71 -1.34 -24.54 -2.14
C ALA A 71 -0.42 -23.40 -1.70
N ALA A 72 0.58 -23.01 -2.52
CA ALA A 72 1.42 -21.83 -2.26
C ALA A 72 0.63 -20.54 -2.46
N LEU A 73 -0.17 -20.44 -3.53
CA LEU A 73 -1.06 -19.29 -3.76
C LEU A 73 -2.06 -19.12 -2.60
N ALA A 74 -2.72 -20.20 -2.18
CA ALA A 74 -3.68 -20.16 -1.09
C ALA A 74 -3.05 -19.76 0.27
N ARG A 75 -1.80 -20.19 0.54
CA ARG A 75 -1.01 -19.75 1.71
C ARG A 75 -0.66 -18.26 1.60
N ALA A 76 -0.08 -17.84 0.47
CA ALA A 76 0.31 -16.44 0.25
C ALA A 76 -0.88 -15.47 0.38
N ARG A 77 -2.08 -15.86 -0.08
CA ARG A 77 -3.32 -15.11 0.16
C ARG A 77 -3.63 -15.01 1.66
N ALA A 78 -3.61 -16.13 2.38
CA ALA A 78 -3.94 -16.15 3.80
C ALA A 78 -2.96 -15.29 4.63
N ASP A 79 -1.66 -15.40 4.35
CA ASP A 79 -0.60 -14.62 4.99
C ASP A 79 -0.74 -13.12 4.68
N ALA A 80 -1.04 -12.76 3.42
CA ALA A 80 -1.28 -11.38 3.03
C ALA A 80 -2.49 -10.75 3.75
N LEU A 81 -3.61 -11.48 3.85
CA LEU A 81 -4.80 -11.02 4.57
C LEU A 81 -4.54 -10.87 6.08
N ALA A 82 -3.82 -11.84 6.68
CA ALA A 82 -3.47 -11.80 8.10
C ALA A 82 -2.52 -10.63 8.43
N GLU A 83 -1.55 -10.35 7.56
CA GLU A 83 -0.63 -9.22 7.72
C GLU A 83 -1.36 -7.87 7.66
N VAL A 84 -2.34 -7.72 6.75
CA VAL A 84 -3.12 -6.48 6.66
C VAL A 84 -4.02 -6.26 7.88
N GLU A 85 -4.68 -7.30 8.40
CA GLU A 85 -5.45 -7.20 9.65
C GLU A 85 -4.55 -6.87 10.86
N ARG A 86 -3.36 -7.49 10.93
CA ARG A 86 -2.35 -7.18 11.96
C ARG A 86 -1.94 -5.70 11.90
N LEU A 87 -1.62 -5.20 10.71
CA LEU A 87 -1.25 -3.81 10.49
C LEU A 87 -2.39 -2.84 10.77
N GLU A 88 -3.65 -3.18 10.44
CA GLU A 88 -4.79 -2.35 10.84
C GLU A 88 -4.92 -2.28 12.38
N GLY A 89 -4.68 -3.39 13.09
CA GLY A 89 -4.62 -3.43 14.54
C GLY A 89 -3.57 -2.48 15.15
N LEU A 90 -2.41 -2.32 14.50
CA LEU A 90 -1.34 -1.42 14.97
C LEU A 90 -1.54 0.05 14.54
N LEU A 91 -1.98 0.28 13.30
CA LEU A 91 -1.88 1.57 12.62
C LEU A 91 -3.17 2.39 12.60
N SER A 92 -4.33 1.78 12.90
CA SER A 92 -5.62 2.47 12.85
C SER A 92 -5.73 3.59 13.88
N THR A 93 -6.14 4.78 13.47
CA THR A 93 -6.51 5.90 14.36
C THR A 93 -7.89 5.72 15.00
N TRP A 94 -8.68 4.75 14.53
CA TRP A 94 -10.07 4.52 14.94
C TRP A 94 -10.22 3.42 15.98
N ARG A 95 -9.35 2.39 15.95
CA ARG A 95 -9.33 1.30 16.94
C ARG A 95 -8.66 1.82 18.23
N PRO A 96 -9.38 1.97 19.36
CA PRO A 96 -8.82 2.60 20.56
C PRO A 96 -7.57 1.90 21.11
N GLU A 97 -7.45 0.59 20.91
CA GLU A 97 -6.39 -0.27 21.42
C GLU A 97 -5.09 -0.17 20.61
N SER A 98 -5.11 0.43 19.41
CA SER A 98 -3.94 0.49 18.51
C SER A 98 -2.78 1.30 19.08
N GLU A 99 -1.57 1.02 18.61
CA GLU A 99 -0.36 1.77 18.98
C GLU A 99 -0.47 3.26 18.63
N VAL A 100 -1.04 3.58 17.45
CA VAL A 100 -1.23 4.96 17.00
C VAL A 100 -2.27 5.69 17.85
N SER A 101 -3.41 5.06 18.17
CA SER A 101 -4.42 5.65 19.05
C SER A 101 -3.91 5.82 20.48
N ARG A 102 -3.07 4.89 20.98
CA ARG A 102 -2.37 5.02 22.26
C ARG A 102 -1.40 6.22 22.24
N LEU A 103 -0.61 6.38 21.17
CA LEU A 103 0.32 7.49 21.00
C LEU A 103 -0.39 8.84 20.93
N ASN A 104 -1.50 8.95 20.18
CA ASN A 104 -2.30 10.16 20.08
C ASN A 104 -2.84 10.59 21.46
N ARG A 105 -3.32 9.64 22.29
CA ARG A 105 -3.75 9.94 23.68
C ARG A 105 -2.59 10.30 24.62
N ALA A 106 -1.36 9.92 24.27
CA ALA A 106 -0.14 10.24 25.01
C ALA A 106 0.51 11.57 24.60
N ALA A 107 -0.03 12.29 23.61
CA ALA A 107 0.53 13.56 23.15
C ALA A 107 0.73 14.57 24.30
N GLY A 108 1.95 15.10 24.41
CA GLY A 108 2.38 15.99 25.49
C GLY A 108 2.78 15.30 26.80
N ARG A 109 2.69 13.97 26.92
CA ARG A 109 3.03 13.22 28.14
C ARG A 109 4.45 12.60 28.13
N GLY A 110 5.26 12.92 27.12
CA GLY A 110 6.59 12.34 26.91
C GLY A 110 6.57 11.14 25.96
N ALA A 111 7.68 10.41 25.90
CA ALA A 111 7.81 9.23 25.06
C ALA A 111 7.14 8.00 25.70
N ILE A 112 6.42 7.23 24.89
CA ILE A 112 5.88 5.92 25.27
C ILE A 112 6.59 4.81 24.49
N ALA A 113 6.62 3.61 25.07
CA ALA A 113 7.01 2.41 24.32
C ALA A 113 5.95 2.09 23.26
N VAL A 114 6.42 1.79 22.06
CA VAL A 114 5.59 1.38 20.90
C VAL A 114 6.24 0.19 20.20
N ASP A 115 5.49 -0.48 19.34
CA ASP A 115 6.05 -1.51 18.46
C ASP A 115 7.20 -0.94 17.58
N PRO A 116 8.32 -1.68 17.38
CA PRO A 116 9.42 -1.24 16.52
C PRO A 116 9.02 -0.89 15.08
N GLU A 117 8.03 -1.58 14.52
CA GLU A 117 7.50 -1.36 13.18
C GLU A 117 6.76 -0.01 13.10
N VAL A 118 6.00 0.32 14.15
CA VAL A 118 5.30 1.61 14.29
C VAL A 118 6.30 2.76 14.45
N ALA A 119 7.34 2.59 15.28
CA ALA A 119 8.39 3.61 15.40
C ALA A 119 9.14 3.85 14.08
N GLU A 120 9.38 2.80 13.29
CA GLU A 120 10.03 2.91 11.98
C GLU A 120 9.16 3.64 10.96
N LEU A 121 7.87 3.30 10.84
CA LEU A 121 6.94 4.02 9.96
C LEU A 121 6.77 5.49 10.39
N LEU A 122 6.70 5.78 11.69
CA LEU A 122 6.60 7.15 12.19
C LEU A 122 7.89 7.96 11.93
N ALA A 123 9.07 7.39 12.18
CA ALA A 123 10.34 8.03 11.87
C ALA A 123 10.46 8.33 10.37
N ARG A 124 10.13 7.34 9.53
CA ARG A 124 10.07 7.48 8.07
C ARG A 124 9.07 8.54 7.62
N SER A 125 7.91 8.63 8.26
CA SER A 125 6.91 9.66 7.97
C SER A 125 7.42 11.07 8.27
N ALA A 126 8.16 11.25 9.37
CA ALA A 126 8.83 12.51 9.70
C ALA A 126 9.99 12.85 8.73
N GLU A 127 10.71 11.86 8.21
CA GLU A 127 11.70 12.07 7.15
C GLU A 127 11.05 12.49 5.83
N LEU A 128 9.97 11.81 5.42
CA LEU A 128 9.18 12.15 4.23
C LEU A 128 8.62 13.57 4.33
N ALA A 129 8.04 13.95 5.47
CA ALA A 129 7.52 15.28 5.68
C ALA A 129 8.59 16.39 5.58
N ARG A 130 9.82 16.13 6.04
CA ARG A 130 10.95 17.05 5.83
C ARG A 130 11.41 17.08 4.36
N ALA A 131 11.42 15.94 3.67
CA ALA A 131 11.81 15.84 2.27
C ALA A 131 10.81 16.53 1.32
N THR A 132 9.50 16.39 1.59
CA THR A 132 8.40 17.05 0.86
C THR A 132 8.17 18.50 1.30
N ARG A 133 9.00 19.05 2.22
CA ARG A 133 8.91 20.44 2.70
C ARG A 133 7.57 20.74 3.40
N GLY A 134 6.99 19.74 4.05
CA GLY A 134 5.72 19.81 4.76
C GLY A 134 4.47 19.77 3.87
N SER A 135 4.57 19.49 2.58
CA SER A 135 3.39 19.27 1.72
C SER A 135 2.73 17.89 1.92
N PHE A 136 3.46 16.97 2.56
CA PHE A 136 2.92 15.76 3.17
C PHE A 136 3.37 15.75 4.64
N ASP A 137 2.47 15.51 5.59
CA ASP A 137 2.80 15.32 7.01
C ASP A 137 1.75 14.42 7.66
N VAL A 138 2.18 13.48 8.51
CA VAL A 138 1.27 12.57 9.22
C VAL A 138 0.72 13.17 10.50
N THR A 139 1.23 14.31 10.97
CA THR A 139 0.75 14.99 12.19
C THR A 139 -0.47 15.89 11.94
N VAL A 140 -1.15 15.72 10.80
CA VAL A 140 -2.29 16.55 10.34
C VAL A 140 -3.60 16.32 11.10
N GLY A 141 -3.67 15.33 12.00
CA GLY A 141 -4.87 14.99 12.77
C GLY A 141 -5.62 16.21 13.38
N PRO A 142 -4.94 17.22 13.97
CA PRO A 142 -5.61 18.39 14.52
C PRO A 142 -6.34 19.25 13.46
N LEU A 143 -5.87 19.26 12.22
CA LEU A 143 -6.54 19.93 11.10
C LEU A 143 -7.69 19.08 10.56
N VAL A 144 -7.51 17.76 10.44
CA VAL A 144 -8.57 16.82 10.03
C VAL A 144 -9.78 16.95 10.97
N ALA A 145 -9.54 16.93 12.28
CA ALA A 145 -10.58 17.11 13.29
C ALA A 145 -11.27 18.48 13.18
N LEU A 146 -10.50 19.57 12.96
CA LEU A 146 -11.06 20.92 12.81
C LEU A 146 -11.98 21.03 11.59
N TRP A 147 -11.59 20.47 10.44
CA TRP A 147 -12.39 20.53 9.21
C TRP A 147 -13.59 19.58 9.24
N HIS A 148 -13.48 18.43 9.90
CA HIS A 148 -14.62 17.57 10.20
C HIS A 148 -15.67 18.30 11.06
N ASP A 149 -15.23 18.97 12.14
CA ASP A 149 -16.10 19.77 13.00
C ASP A 149 -16.71 20.99 12.29
N ALA A 150 -16.00 21.57 11.31
CA ALA A 150 -16.51 22.64 10.46
C ALA A 150 -17.62 22.16 9.52
N ALA A 151 -17.43 21.01 8.86
CA ALA A 151 -18.44 20.35 8.05
C ALA A 151 -19.69 19.97 8.86
N ALA A 152 -19.51 19.41 10.07
CA ALA A 152 -20.61 19.05 10.95
C ALA A 152 -21.46 20.24 11.43
N ARG A 153 -20.95 21.48 11.35
CA ARG A 153 -21.64 22.72 11.72
C ARG A 153 -22.08 23.58 10.54
N ASP A 154 -21.81 23.16 9.30
CA ASP A 154 -21.95 23.98 8.09
C ASP A 154 -21.32 25.39 8.20
N ALA A 155 -20.18 25.47 8.88
CA ALA A 155 -19.52 26.73 9.19
C ALA A 155 -18.00 26.59 9.09
N LEU A 156 -17.37 27.50 8.35
CA LEU A 156 -15.91 27.54 8.20
C LEU A 156 -15.21 27.63 9.56
N PRO A 157 -14.01 27.05 9.71
CA PRO A 157 -13.19 27.26 10.89
C PRO A 157 -12.94 28.76 11.13
N ASP A 158 -13.01 29.17 12.40
CA ASP A 158 -12.50 30.47 12.81
C ASP A 158 -10.98 30.58 12.51
N PRO A 159 -10.48 31.71 11.99
CA PRO A 159 -9.06 31.87 11.67
C PRO A 159 -8.09 31.63 12.84
N ALA A 160 -8.46 31.97 14.07
CA ALA A 160 -7.62 31.69 15.24
C ALA A 160 -7.64 30.20 15.61
N ALA A 161 -8.79 29.53 15.49
CA ALA A 161 -8.88 28.07 15.62
C ALA A 161 -8.04 27.34 14.56
N LEU A 162 -8.06 27.81 13.30
CA LEU A 162 -7.23 27.27 12.21
C LEU A 162 -5.74 27.46 12.49
N ALA A 163 -5.31 28.66 12.89
CA ALA A 163 -3.93 28.93 13.27
C ALA A 163 -3.47 28.06 14.46
N ALA A 164 -4.33 27.88 15.47
CA ALA A 164 -4.05 27.06 16.64
C ALA A 164 -3.96 25.55 16.34
N ALA A 165 -4.77 25.05 15.39
CA ALA A 165 -4.66 23.68 14.90
C ALA A 165 -3.39 23.48 14.07
N ARG A 166 -3.10 24.40 13.14
CA ARG A 166 -1.89 24.38 12.30
C ARG A 166 -0.60 24.40 13.10
N ALA A 167 -0.53 25.16 14.20
CA ALA A 167 0.62 25.18 15.10
C ALA A 167 0.92 23.82 15.78
N ARG A 168 -0.02 22.86 15.72
CA ARG A 168 0.11 21.50 16.26
C ARG A 168 0.55 20.48 15.21
N VAL A 169 0.74 20.90 13.96
CA VAL A 169 1.20 20.07 12.83
C VAL A 169 2.68 20.37 12.54
N GLY A 170 3.41 19.36 12.08
CA GLY A 170 4.78 19.46 11.59
C GLY A 170 5.69 18.34 12.10
N ALA A 171 6.53 17.80 11.22
CA ALA A 171 7.54 16.77 11.48
C ALA A 171 8.54 17.03 12.63
N GLY A 172 8.60 18.24 13.19
CA GLY A 172 9.35 18.55 14.41
C GLY A 172 8.60 18.22 15.71
N ARG A 173 7.31 17.84 15.61
CA ARG A 173 6.41 17.53 16.73
C ARG A 173 6.25 16.04 16.98
N LEU A 174 6.91 15.22 16.16
CA LEU A 174 6.99 13.76 16.26
C LEU A 174 8.47 13.36 16.42
N ASP A 175 8.79 12.73 17.54
CA ASP A 175 10.02 11.95 17.72
C ASP A 175 9.66 10.46 17.74
N ALA A 176 10.36 9.66 16.95
CA ALA A 176 10.16 8.21 16.88
C ALA A 176 11.52 7.55 16.65
N ARG A 177 11.85 6.58 17.49
CA ARG A 177 13.19 5.98 17.55
C ARG A 177 13.13 4.49 17.86
N ARG A 178 13.94 3.72 17.14
CA ARG A 178 14.21 2.30 17.35
C ARG A 178 15.65 2.15 17.85
N SER A 179 15.85 1.37 18.90
CA SER A 179 17.16 1.17 19.55
C SER A 179 17.31 -0.29 20.01
N ALA A 180 18.51 -0.68 20.44
CA ALA A 180 18.74 -2.01 21.01
C ALA A 180 17.91 -2.28 22.28
N GLY A 181 17.52 -1.23 23.03
CA GLY A 181 16.65 -1.32 24.20
C GLY A 181 15.14 -1.31 23.89
N GLY A 182 14.76 -1.40 22.61
CA GLY A 182 13.38 -1.30 22.15
C GLY A 182 13.08 -0.01 21.39
N ALA A 183 11.79 0.23 21.15
CA ALA A 183 11.31 1.35 20.37
C ALA A 183 10.36 2.26 21.17
N SER A 184 10.38 3.56 20.85
CA SER A 184 9.57 4.57 21.53
C SER A 184 9.20 5.70 20.60
N ALA A 185 8.04 6.30 20.81
CA ALA A 185 7.57 7.48 20.11
C ALA A 185 7.00 8.53 21.09
N ALA A 186 7.13 9.79 20.72
CA ALA A 186 6.63 10.94 21.46
C ALA A 186 5.95 11.94 20.51
N LEU A 187 4.81 12.47 20.94
CA LEU A 187 4.13 13.59 20.28
C LEU A 187 4.16 14.82 21.18
N ALA A 188 4.40 15.99 20.60
CA ALA A 188 4.23 17.26 21.29
C ALA A 188 2.76 17.48 21.69
N ALA A 189 2.52 18.28 22.73
CA ALA A 189 1.16 18.52 23.24
C ALA A 189 0.21 19.02 22.14
N GLY A 190 -0.96 18.39 22.04
CA GLY A 190 -2.00 18.72 21.06
C GLY A 190 -1.73 18.26 19.62
N SER A 191 -0.60 17.61 19.32
CA SER A 191 -0.38 16.94 18.03
C SER A 191 -1.10 15.60 17.99
N GLU A 192 -1.51 15.20 16.79
CA GLU A 192 -2.24 13.95 16.55
C GLU A 192 -1.82 13.35 15.21
N ILE A 193 -1.54 12.04 15.19
CA ILE A 193 -1.15 11.29 14.00
C ILE A 193 -2.38 10.82 13.24
N ASP A 194 -2.37 11.08 11.93
CA ASP A 194 -3.20 10.45 10.91
C ASP A 194 -2.29 9.73 9.89
N LEU A 195 -2.48 8.41 9.74
CA LEU A 195 -1.74 7.59 8.77
C LEU A 195 -2.54 7.24 7.51
N GLY A 196 -3.76 7.77 7.34
CA GLY A 196 -4.59 7.52 6.16
C GLY A 196 -3.92 7.90 4.84
N GLY A 197 -2.93 8.81 4.92
CA GLY A 197 -2.10 9.20 3.79
C GLY A 197 -0.90 8.30 3.45
N ILE A 198 -0.62 7.22 4.20
CA ILE A 198 0.59 6.39 4.03
C ILE A 198 0.44 4.91 4.39
N ALA A 199 -0.52 4.56 5.26
CA ALA A 199 -0.61 3.22 5.85
C ALA A 199 -0.92 2.10 4.84
N LYS A 200 -1.70 2.37 3.79
CA LYS A 200 -2.02 1.37 2.74
C LYS A 200 -0.80 1.03 1.90
N GLY A 201 -0.03 2.04 1.51
CA GLY A 201 1.26 1.85 0.84
C GLY A 201 2.25 1.07 1.71
N TYR A 202 2.28 1.37 3.01
CA TYR A 202 3.07 0.57 3.96
C TYR A 202 2.61 -0.90 4.00
N ALA A 203 1.31 -1.15 4.14
CA ALA A 203 0.77 -2.50 4.17
C ALA A 203 1.05 -3.27 2.86
N ILE A 204 0.97 -2.62 1.70
CA ILE A 204 1.40 -3.18 0.42
C ILE A 204 2.88 -3.60 0.45
N ASP A 205 3.78 -2.72 0.91
CA ASP A 205 5.21 -3.03 0.98
C ASP A 205 5.50 -4.20 1.94
N ARG A 206 4.76 -4.31 3.04
CA ARG A 206 4.91 -5.42 4.02
C ARG A 206 4.35 -6.74 3.49
N VAL A 207 3.16 -6.74 2.89
CA VAL A 207 2.60 -7.91 2.19
C VAL A 207 3.55 -8.39 1.11
N ARG A 208 4.02 -7.48 0.23
CA ARG A 208 4.99 -7.81 -0.83
C ARG A 208 6.25 -8.47 -0.29
N ALA A 209 6.79 -7.96 0.82
CA ALA A 209 7.99 -8.52 1.45
C ALA A 209 7.75 -9.90 2.11
N GLY A 210 6.49 -10.25 2.39
CA GLY A 210 6.07 -11.54 2.94
C GLY A 210 5.68 -12.59 1.90
N LEU A 211 5.48 -12.23 0.63
CA LEU A 211 5.09 -13.18 -0.42
C LEU A 211 6.21 -14.22 -0.64
N GLY A 212 5.88 -15.48 -0.39
CA GLY A 212 6.82 -16.60 -0.45
C GLY A 212 7.10 -17.10 -1.86
N ALA A 213 8.05 -18.04 -1.95
CA ALA A 213 8.31 -18.78 -3.19
C ALA A 213 7.05 -19.53 -3.65
N GLY A 214 6.70 -19.37 -4.93
CA GLY A 214 5.49 -19.95 -5.55
C GLY A 214 4.48 -18.92 -6.06
N VAL A 215 4.68 -17.63 -5.79
CA VAL A 215 3.97 -16.51 -6.45
C VAL A 215 4.88 -15.95 -7.55
N ASP A 216 4.56 -16.23 -8.81
CA ASP A 216 5.35 -15.82 -9.98
C ASP A 216 5.02 -14.38 -10.42
N ALA A 217 3.76 -13.96 -10.23
CA ALA A 217 3.30 -12.59 -10.43
C ALA A 217 2.08 -12.30 -9.53
N ALA A 218 1.90 -11.04 -9.13
CA ALA A 218 0.73 -10.63 -8.36
C ALA A 218 0.36 -9.16 -8.57
N LEU A 219 -0.93 -8.85 -8.44
CA LEU A 219 -1.47 -7.51 -8.28
C LEU A 219 -2.14 -7.41 -6.91
N LEU A 220 -1.59 -6.54 -6.07
CA LEU A 220 -2.18 -6.12 -4.80
C LEU A 220 -2.88 -4.79 -5.04
N SER A 221 -4.12 -4.59 -4.58
CA SER A 221 -4.80 -3.28 -4.69
C SER A 221 -5.61 -2.94 -3.45
N PHE A 222 -5.47 -1.72 -2.96
CA PHE A 222 -6.37 -1.10 -1.97
C PHE A 222 -7.33 -0.13 -2.69
N GLY A 223 -8.43 -0.70 -3.18
CA GLY A 223 -9.45 -0.05 -3.97
C GLY A 223 -8.86 0.56 -5.24
N GLN A 224 -8.94 1.89 -5.34
CA GLN A 224 -8.44 2.66 -6.49
C GLN A 224 -7.24 3.54 -6.13
N SER A 225 -6.79 3.49 -4.87
CA SER A 225 -5.89 4.49 -4.28
C SER A 225 -4.43 4.04 -4.15
N SER A 226 -4.18 2.73 -4.13
CA SER A 226 -2.84 2.17 -4.01
C SER A 226 -2.81 0.78 -4.60
N ALA A 227 -1.81 0.46 -5.41
CA ALA A 227 -1.62 -0.86 -5.97
C ALA A 227 -0.13 -1.23 -6.04
N TRP A 228 0.15 -2.52 -6.15
CA TRP A 228 1.48 -3.02 -6.50
C TRP A 228 1.37 -4.11 -7.58
N ALA A 229 2.07 -3.89 -8.70
CA ALA A 229 2.27 -4.84 -9.78
C ALA A 229 3.60 -5.61 -9.59
N ILE A 230 3.55 -6.88 -9.21
CA ILE A 230 4.69 -7.81 -9.10
C ILE A 230 4.78 -8.63 -10.39
N GLY A 231 5.97 -8.65 -11.00
CA GLY A 231 6.20 -9.37 -12.25
C GLY A 231 5.21 -8.95 -13.34
N ARG A 232 4.81 -9.92 -14.17
CA ARG A 232 3.82 -9.74 -15.24
C ARG A 232 2.87 -10.92 -15.29
N PRO A 233 1.58 -10.72 -15.64
CA PRO A 233 0.70 -11.84 -15.95
C PRO A 233 1.27 -12.70 -17.09
N PRO A 234 0.85 -13.98 -17.19
CA PRO A 234 1.16 -14.84 -18.32
C PRO A 234 0.81 -14.16 -19.64
N ASP A 235 1.70 -14.28 -20.63
CA ASP A 235 1.52 -13.74 -21.99
C ASP A 235 1.24 -12.23 -22.08
N ALA A 236 1.53 -11.47 -21.03
CA ALA A 236 1.43 -10.01 -20.98
C ALA A 236 2.78 -9.36 -20.63
N GLU A 237 3.04 -8.14 -21.13
CA GLU A 237 4.26 -7.38 -20.78
C GLU A 237 4.24 -6.86 -19.33
N GLY A 238 3.05 -6.58 -18.80
CA GLY A 238 2.85 -6.09 -17.43
C GLY A 238 1.37 -6.05 -17.09
N TRP A 239 1.08 -5.60 -15.88
CA TRP A 239 -0.28 -5.42 -15.38
C TRP A 239 -0.91 -4.18 -15.98
N ARG A 240 -2.08 -4.33 -16.61
CA ARG A 240 -2.83 -3.20 -17.19
C ARG A 240 -3.83 -2.63 -16.17
N LEU A 241 -3.68 -1.36 -15.80
CA LEU A 241 -4.54 -0.65 -14.85
C LEU A 241 -5.22 0.53 -15.56
N LEU A 242 -6.50 0.77 -15.26
CA LEU A 242 -7.23 1.95 -15.74
C LEU A 242 -6.93 3.15 -14.82
N ALA A 243 -6.41 4.24 -15.40
CA ALA A 243 -6.29 5.54 -14.75
C ALA A 243 -7.62 6.30 -14.87
N ARG A 244 -8.05 6.95 -13.79
CA ARG A 244 -9.22 7.84 -13.83
C ARG A 244 -8.80 9.28 -14.15
N GLY A 245 -9.80 10.12 -14.40
CA GLY A 245 -9.64 11.56 -14.49
C GLY A 245 -10.35 12.28 -13.33
N PRO A 246 -10.01 13.55 -13.05
CA PRO A 246 -10.62 14.36 -11.98
C PRO A 246 -12.12 14.69 -12.15
N ASP A 247 -12.73 14.22 -13.24
CA ASP A 247 -14.15 14.23 -13.59
C ASP A 247 -14.87 12.91 -13.28
N GLY A 248 -14.14 11.87 -12.87
CA GLY A 248 -14.61 10.50 -12.65
C GLY A 248 -14.54 9.60 -13.88
N GLY A 249 -14.13 10.14 -15.04
CA GLY A 249 -13.94 9.42 -16.30
C GLY A 249 -12.69 8.54 -16.33
N PHE A 250 -12.36 8.00 -17.51
CA PHE A 250 -11.13 7.24 -17.74
C PHE A 250 -10.11 8.09 -18.47
N ALA A 251 -9.01 8.46 -17.83
CA ALA A 251 -7.95 9.24 -18.46
C ALA A 251 -7.03 8.38 -19.35
N GLY A 252 -6.87 7.10 -19.03
CA GLY A 252 -5.99 6.21 -19.80
C GLY A 252 -5.77 4.82 -19.21
N VAL A 253 -4.83 4.09 -19.78
CA VAL A 253 -4.37 2.78 -19.32
C VAL A 253 -2.87 2.84 -19.02
N LEU A 254 -2.48 2.37 -17.85
CA LEU A 254 -1.10 2.14 -17.41
C LEU A 254 -0.74 0.67 -17.60
N THR A 255 0.49 0.36 -17.99
CA THR A 255 1.06 -1.00 -17.99
C THR A 255 2.27 -1.03 -17.06
N LEU A 256 2.12 -1.66 -15.88
CA LEU A 256 3.09 -1.62 -14.78
C LEU A 256 3.76 -2.98 -14.56
N ARG A 257 5.05 -2.97 -14.21
CA ARG A 257 5.82 -4.18 -13.86
C ARG A 257 6.86 -3.85 -12.78
N ASP A 258 6.79 -4.58 -11.67
CA ASP A 258 7.65 -4.43 -10.49
C ASP A 258 7.65 -3.01 -9.88
N GLN A 259 6.45 -2.41 -9.80
CA GLN A 259 6.20 -1.05 -9.34
C GLN A 259 4.95 -0.96 -8.47
N ALA A 260 5.00 -0.06 -7.49
CA ALA A 260 3.83 0.51 -6.84
C ALA A 260 3.18 1.58 -7.72
N LEU A 261 1.88 1.76 -7.54
CA LEU A 261 1.11 2.93 -7.95
C LEU A 261 0.40 3.49 -6.70
N SER A 262 0.43 4.80 -6.52
CA SER A 262 -0.52 5.52 -5.65
C SER A 262 -1.31 6.51 -6.49
N VAL A 263 -2.62 6.60 -6.21
CA VAL A 263 -3.52 7.59 -6.77
C VAL A 263 -4.09 8.40 -5.59
N SER A 264 -3.90 9.71 -5.63
CA SER A 264 -4.54 10.64 -4.69
C SER A 264 -5.42 11.62 -5.47
N GLU A 265 -6.64 11.85 -4.98
CA GLU A 265 -7.59 12.79 -5.57
C GLU A 265 -7.93 13.90 -4.57
N SER A 266 -7.87 15.17 -5.00
CA SER A 266 -8.25 16.30 -4.14
C SER A 266 -9.69 16.20 -3.63
N LEU A 267 -10.60 15.73 -4.50
CA LEU A 267 -12.04 15.66 -4.24
C LEU A 267 -12.61 14.23 -4.38
N GLY A 268 -11.79 13.18 -4.23
CA GLY A 268 -12.29 11.80 -4.19
C GLY A 268 -13.14 11.52 -2.94
N GLN A 269 -12.77 12.12 -1.82
CA GLN A 269 -13.65 12.35 -0.67
C GLN A 269 -13.63 13.84 -0.31
N TRP A 270 -14.82 14.38 -0.01
CA TRP A 270 -15.04 15.79 0.29
C TRP A 270 -16.19 15.98 1.27
N SER A 271 -16.20 17.14 1.93
CA SER A 271 -17.34 17.66 2.70
C SER A 271 -17.84 18.96 2.07
N GLU A 272 -19.12 19.27 2.27
CA GLU A 272 -19.68 20.57 1.90
C GLU A 272 -19.69 21.49 3.11
N ILE A 273 -19.28 22.75 2.92
CA ILE A 273 -19.48 23.84 3.87
C ILE A 273 -19.98 25.04 3.08
N ARG A 274 -21.20 25.50 3.39
CA ARG A 274 -21.90 26.63 2.78
C ARG A 274 -21.96 26.54 1.25
N GLY A 275 -22.34 25.38 0.73
CA GLY A 275 -22.46 25.11 -0.71
C GLY A 275 -21.13 24.97 -1.47
N ARG A 276 -19.98 24.97 -0.79
CA ARG A 276 -18.66 24.75 -1.39
C ARG A 276 -18.05 23.43 -0.93
N ARG A 277 -17.48 22.67 -1.87
CA ARG A 277 -16.78 21.40 -1.63
C ARG A 277 -15.36 21.62 -1.14
N TYR A 278 -14.99 20.92 -0.09
CA TYR A 278 -13.66 20.88 0.52
C TYR A 278 -13.17 19.43 0.58
N GLY A 279 -11.99 19.16 0.01
CA GLY A 279 -11.40 17.84 -0.02
C GLY A 279 -11.01 17.30 1.36
N HIS A 280 -10.82 15.98 1.46
CA HIS A 280 -10.21 15.36 2.63
C HIS A 280 -8.68 15.59 2.70
N VAL A 281 -8.03 15.88 1.56
CA VAL A 281 -6.61 16.23 1.50
C VAL A 281 -6.43 17.70 1.91
N LEU A 282 -5.59 17.92 2.92
CA LEU A 282 -5.24 19.23 3.48
C LEU A 282 -3.80 19.59 3.06
N ASP A 283 -3.53 20.87 2.78
CA ASP A 283 -2.16 21.40 2.78
C ASP A 283 -1.73 21.64 4.24
N PRO A 284 -0.75 20.89 4.80
CA PRO A 284 -0.35 21.07 6.20
C PRO A 284 0.24 22.46 6.50
N ARG A 285 0.73 23.17 5.46
CA ARG A 285 1.42 24.46 5.56
C ARG A 285 0.45 25.64 5.66
N SER A 286 -0.70 25.56 4.98
CA SER A 286 -1.78 26.56 5.09
C SER A 286 -2.80 26.16 6.16
N GLY A 287 -3.01 24.86 6.36
CA GLY A 287 -4.09 24.30 7.15
C GLY A 287 -5.39 24.08 6.36
N GLU A 288 -5.41 24.39 5.06
CA GLU A 288 -6.63 24.43 4.25
C GLU A 288 -6.83 23.17 3.38
N PRO A 289 -8.08 22.77 3.09
CA PRO A 289 -8.39 21.66 2.20
C PRO A 289 -8.20 22.04 0.74
N LEU A 290 -7.79 21.06 -0.07
CA LEU A 290 -7.76 21.24 -1.52
C LEU A 290 -9.20 21.32 -2.07
N THR A 291 -9.53 22.41 -2.76
CA THR A 291 -10.87 22.61 -3.36
C THR A 291 -10.87 22.54 -4.90
N ARG A 292 -9.71 22.36 -5.54
CA ARG A 292 -9.60 22.19 -7.00
C ARG A 292 -9.51 20.70 -7.33
N SER A 293 -10.41 20.20 -8.18
CA SER A 293 -10.42 18.78 -8.55
C SER A 293 -9.17 18.45 -9.36
N ARG A 294 -8.36 17.53 -8.83
CA ARG A 294 -7.11 17.04 -9.39
C ARG A 294 -6.90 15.60 -8.99
N GLU A 295 -6.19 14.86 -9.83
CA GLU A 295 -5.81 13.47 -9.61
C GLU A 295 -4.29 13.35 -9.83
N ALA A 296 -3.59 12.85 -8.82
CA ALA A 296 -2.15 12.67 -8.81
C ALA A 296 -1.83 11.18 -8.77
N LEU A 297 -1.27 10.66 -9.87
CA LEU A 297 -0.76 9.31 -9.99
C LEU A 297 0.75 9.34 -9.80
N VAL A 298 1.28 8.48 -8.93
CA VAL A 298 2.73 8.33 -8.71
C VAL A 298 3.10 6.86 -8.76
N VAL A 299 4.08 6.51 -9.58
CA VAL A 299 4.68 5.17 -9.63
C VAL A 299 6.10 5.19 -9.08
N THR A 300 6.47 4.17 -8.31
CA THR A 300 7.84 3.98 -7.80
C THR A 300 8.04 2.55 -7.28
N ARG A 301 9.22 2.20 -6.78
CA ARG A 301 9.55 0.87 -6.21
C ARG A 301 9.30 0.77 -4.70
N ASP A 302 8.38 1.57 -4.18
CA ASP A 302 8.10 1.69 -2.75
C ASP A 302 6.70 2.31 -2.54
N ALA A 303 5.70 1.52 -2.16
CA ALA A 303 4.31 1.98 -2.10
C ALA A 303 4.09 2.99 -0.97
N THR A 304 4.84 2.88 0.14
CA THR A 304 4.89 3.88 1.21
C THR A 304 5.34 5.24 0.68
N LEU A 305 6.36 5.28 -0.18
CA LEU A 305 6.83 6.51 -0.83
C LEU A 305 5.82 7.04 -1.85
N ALA A 306 5.21 6.16 -2.66
CA ALA A 306 4.20 6.54 -3.65
C ALA A 306 3.02 7.29 -3.00
N GLU A 307 2.51 6.77 -1.89
CA GLU A 307 1.41 7.36 -1.10
C GLU A 307 1.73 8.75 -0.54
N ALA A 308 2.97 8.97 -0.08
CA ALA A 308 3.41 10.28 0.40
C ALA A 308 3.63 11.28 -0.75
N LEU A 309 4.22 10.82 -1.86
CA LEU A 309 4.51 11.67 -3.02
C LEU A 309 3.25 12.09 -3.78
N SER A 310 2.23 11.22 -3.90
CA SER A 310 0.98 11.58 -4.60
C SER A 310 0.24 12.71 -3.89
N LYS A 311 0.26 12.74 -2.55
CA LYS A 311 -0.34 13.82 -1.75
C LYS A 311 0.50 15.09 -1.77
N ALA A 312 1.82 14.95 -1.66
CA ALA A 312 2.75 16.07 -1.83
C ALA A 312 2.61 16.75 -3.21
N LEU A 313 2.38 15.96 -4.27
CA LEU A 313 2.13 16.43 -5.63
C LEU A 313 0.79 17.19 -5.74
N LEU A 314 -0.30 16.68 -5.17
CA LEU A 314 -1.57 17.42 -5.11
C LEU A 314 -1.42 18.79 -4.42
N VAL A 315 -0.77 18.80 -3.25
CA VAL A 315 -0.62 19.99 -2.39
C VAL A 315 0.29 21.05 -3.04
N LEU A 316 1.40 20.64 -3.65
CA LEU A 316 2.30 21.56 -4.36
C LEU A 316 1.81 21.95 -5.76
N GLY A 317 0.91 21.16 -6.34
CA GLY A 317 0.38 21.38 -7.68
C GLY A 317 1.40 21.15 -8.79
N PRO A 318 1.10 21.62 -10.03
CA PRO A 318 1.76 21.11 -11.23
C PRO A 318 3.25 21.43 -11.34
N ILE A 319 3.66 22.65 -11.00
CA ILE A 319 5.06 23.09 -11.22
C ILE A 319 5.96 22.61 -10.07
N GLU A 320 5.59 22.91 -8.82
CA GLU A 320 6.42 22.53 -7.67
C GLU A 320 6.33 21.04 -7.33
N GLY A 321 5.17 20.40 -7.55
CA GLY A 321 4.95 18.99 -7.26
C GLY A 321 5.68 18.06 -8.22
N ILE A 322 5.59 18.27 -9.53
CA ILE A 322 6.35 17.47 -10.52
C ILE A 322 7.85 17.68 -10.31
N ALA A 323 8.29 18.92 -10.03
CA ALA A 323 9.69 19.21 -9.71
C ALA A 323 10.16 18.53 -8.41
N LEU A 324 9.27 18.33 -7.41
CA LEU A 324 9.57 17.55 -6.22
C LEU A 324 9.71 16.05 -6.54
N VAL A 325 8.84 15.49 -7.39
CA VAL A 325 8.95 14.07 -7.77
C VAL A 325 10.24 13.80 -8.55
N GLU A 326 10.66 14.70 -9.46
CA GLU A 326 11.97 14.62 -10.16
C GLU A 326 13.21 14.59 -9.21
N GLU A 327 13.06 14.87 -7.91
CA GLU A 327 14.15 14.72 -6.92
C GLU A 327 14.38 13.24 -6.51
N TRP A 328 13.47 12.33 -6.87
CA TRP A 328 13.49 10.91 -6.55
C TRP A 328 13.75 10.07 -7.83
N PRO A 329 14.95 9.49 -8.03
CA PRO A 329 15.32 8.85 -9.29
C PRO A 329 14.50 7.62 -9.71
N ASP A 330 13.81 6.98 -8.76
CA ASP A 330 12.94 5.81 -9.00
C ASP A 330 11.44 6.18 -8.91
N ALA A 331 11.06 7.46 -9.01
CA ALA A 331 9.68 7.90 -8.95
C ALA A 331 9.28 8.74 -10.17
N GLU A 332 8.15 8.41 -10.76
CA GLU A 332 7.54 9.14 -11.88
C GLU A 332 6.09 9.45 -11.54
N ALA A 333 5.54 10.54 -12.08
CA ALA A 333 4.20 11.00 -11.77
C ALA A 333 3.47 11.64 -12.95
N LEU A 334 2.15 11.62 -12.84
CA LEU A 334 1.18 12.33 -13.67
C LEU A 334 0.21 13.08 -12.76
N LEU A 335 0.04 14.38 -12.97
CA LEU A 335 -1.00 15.19 -12.37
C LEU A 335 -2.00 15.59 -13.44
N LEU A 336 -3.27 15.31 -13.19
CA LEU A 336 -4.41 15.69 -14.02
C LEU A 336 -5.25 16.77 -13.32
N ASP A 337 -5.82 17.69 -14.09
CA ASP A 337 -6.74 18.74 -13.62
C ASP A 337 -8.09 18.64 -14.33
N ALA A 338 -9.17 19.10 -13.69
CA ALA A 338 -10.52 19.02 -14.26
C ALA A 338 -10.76 19.91 -15.48
N ASP A 339 -9.85 20.83 -15.81
CA ASP A 339 -9.88 21.57 -17.08
C ASP A 339 -9.33 20.75 -18.28
N GLY A 340 -8.77 19.57 -18.02
CA GLY A 340 -8.12 18.68 -18.98
C GLY A 340 -6.61 18.89 -19.09
N SER A 341 -6.02 19.80 -18.32
CA SER A 341 -4.57 19.97 -18.25
C SER A 341 -3.91 18.76 -17.57
N ALA A 342 -2.72 18.43 -18.04
CA ALA A 342 -1.91 17.34 -17.50
C ALA A 342 -0.43 17.74 -17.47
N TRP A 343 0.26 17.33 -16.40
CA TRP A 343 1.70 17.50 -16.23
C TRP A 343 2.30 16.19 -15.76
N ARG A 344 3.47 15.84 -16.29
CA ARG A 344 4.16 14.59 -15.96
C ARG A 344 5.64 14.82 -15.71
N THR A 345 6.25 13.93 -14.96
CA THR A 345 7.71 13.77 -14.93
C THR A 345 8.18 13.14 -16.26
N ARG A 346 9.45 13.36 -16.61
CA ARG A 346 10.00 13.00 -17.93
C ARG A 346 9.93 11.51 -18.25
N GLY A 347 10.20 10.65 -17.27
CA GLY A 347 10.22 9.20 -17.45
C GLY A 347 8.84 8.55 -17.34
N TRP A 348 7.76 9.31 -17.13
CA TRP A 348 6.41 8.75 -16.93
C TRP A 348 6.00 7.80 -18.06
N GLN A 349 6.28 8.16 -19.32
CA GLN A 349 5.91 7.33 -20.46
C GLN A 349 6.65 5.98 -20.43
N ASP A 350 7.97 6.00 -20.24
CA ASP A 350 8.81 4.80 -20.22
C ASP A 350 8.52 3.92 -19.00
N ALA A 351 8.22 4.55 -17.86
CA ALA A 351 7.94 3.87 -16.60
C ALA A 351 6.53 3.24 -16.55
N THR A 352 5.60 3.63 -17.42
CA THR A 352 4.19 3.20 -17.32
C THR A 352 3.54 2.76 -18.62
N HIS A 353 4.17 2.98 -19.76
CA HIS A 353 3.58 2.79 -21.11
C HIS A 353 2.17 3.39 -21.22
N TYR A 354 1.98 4.59 -20.63
CA TYR A 354 0.67 5.22 -20.52
C TYR A 354 0.03 5.44 -21.89
N ALA A 355 -1.17 4.88 -22.07
CA ALA A 355 -2.01 5.07 -23.25
C ALA A 355 -3.22 5.93 -22.84
N PRO A 356 -3.26 7.23 -23.18
CA PRO A 356 -4.40 8.08 -22.86
C PRO A 356 -5.65 7.63 -23.62
N VAL A 357 -6.81 7.76 -22.98
CA VAL A 357 -8.12 7.64 -23.62
C VAL A 357 -8.61 9.06 -23.94
N ASP A 358 -9.16 9.27 -25.14
CA ASP A 358 -9.69 10.58 -25.52
C ASP A 358 -10.97 10.88 -24.72
N LEU A 359 -10.82 11.74 -23.70
CA LEU A 359 -11.89 12.21 -22.82
C LEU A 359 -12.92 13.10 -23.53
N ARG A 360 -12.67 13.52 -24.79
CA ARG A 360 -13.56 14.39 -25.55
C ARG A 360 -13.65 13.89 -26.98
N GLY A 361 -14.43 12.83 -27.21
CA GLY A 361 -14.54 12.08 -28.48
C GLY A 361 -14.70 12.95 -29.73
N ASN A 362 -13.56 13.46 -30.22
CA ASN A 362 -13.49 14.51 -31.23
C ASN A 362 -12.18 14.39 -32.04
N GLY A 363 -11.78 13.13 -32.30
CA GLY A 363 -10.91 12.73 -33.41
C GLY A 363 -9.46 13.19 -33.38
N ALA A 364 -9.00 13.84 -32.31
CA ALA A 364 -7.67 14.43 -32.21
C ALA A 364 -6.81 13.66 -31.19
N THR A 365 -6.02 12.70 -31.68
CA THR A 365 -4.92 12.10 -30.91
C THR A 365 -3.87 13.15 -30.58
N ARG A 366 -4.08 13.88 -29.47
CA ARG A 366 -3.13 14.87 -28.97
C ARG A 366 -1.97 14.19 -28.22
N ALA A 367 -1.21 13.40 -28.98
CA ALA A 367 0.14 13.02 -28.62
C ALA A 367 1.01 14.27 -28.66
N ASP A 368 1.01 15.02 -27.54
CA ASP A 368 2.06 15.94 -27.09
C ASP A 368 1.61 16.58 -25.76
N LEU A 369 1.82 15.84 -24.66
CA LEU A 369 1.72 16.39 -23.31
C LEU A 369 3.01 17.18 -23.03
N PRO A 370 2.94 18.48 -22.71
CA PRO A 370 4.12 19.33 -22.67
C PRO A 370 5.08 18.98 -21.53
N ASP A 371 6.35 18.76 -21.88
CA ASP A 371 7.44 18.70 -20.91
C ASP A 371 7.63 20.07 -20.22
N LEU A 372 7.94 20.05 -18.92
CA LEU A 372 8.18 21.28 -18.16
C LEU A 372 9.40 22.06 -18.71
N PRO A 373 9.29 23.39 -18.90
CA PRO A 373 10.35 24.19 -19.50
C PRO A 373 11.64 24.15 -18.67
N GLY A 374 12.73 23.71 -19.31
CA GLY A 374 13.96 23.24 -18.65
C GLY A 374 14.76 24.23 -17.79
N ARG A 375 14.33 25.50 -17.66
CA ARG A 375 15.08 26.55 -16.93
C ARG A 375 14.98 26.44 -15.41
N TYR A 376 13.93 25.82 -14.84
CA TYR A 376 13.80 25.69 -13.38
C TYR A 376 14.79 24.71 -12.74
N ALA A 377 15.34 23.78 -13.52
CA ALA A 377 16.01 22.62 -12.97
C ALA A 377 17.54 22.76 -12.80
N ALA A 378 18.18 23.84 -13.25
CA ALA A 378 19.65 23.94 -13.20
C ALA A 378 20.21 24.32 -11.81
N GLY A 379 19.58 25.29 -11.13
CA GLY A 379 20.18 25.94 -9.96
C GLY A 379 20.17 25.14 -8.64
N ARG A 380 19.24 24.20 -8.45
CA ARG A 380 19.01 23.55 -7.13
C ARG A 380 19.51 22.10 -7.02
N ARG A 381 19.93 21.45 -8.11
CA ARG A 381 20.26 20.00 -8.16
C ARG A 381 21.41 19.55 -7.23
N ARG A 382 22.38 20.42 -6.90
CA ARG A 382 23.61 20.00 -6.17
C ARG A 382 23.40 19.78 -4.66
N ALA A 383 22.63 20.63 -3.97
CA ALA A 383 22.40 20.49 -2.53
C ALA A 383 21.47 19.31 -2.20
N THR A 384 20.40 19.14 -2.99
CA THR A 384 19.34 18.15 -2.73
C THR A 384 19.79 16.72 -3.04
N ARG A 385 20.52 16.49 -4.14
CA ARG A 385 21.08 15.16 -4.46
C ARG A 385 21.91 14.59 -3.29
N ARG A 386 22.64 15.42 -2.55
CA ARG A 386 23.43 14.99 -1.39
C ARG A 386 22.55 14.53 -0.22
N ARG A 387 21.35 15.10 -0.02
CA ARG A 387 20.39 14.68 1.02
C ARG A 387 19.62 13.41 0.64
N VAL A 388 19.13 13.31 -0.59
CA VAL A 388 18.44 12.10 -1.09
C VAL A 388 19.39 10.91 -1.13
N LEU A 389 20.63 11.11 -1.61
CA LEU A 389 21.67 10.07 -1.58
C LEU A 389 22.00 9.60 -0.16
N LEU A 390 22.00 10.50 0.85
CA LEU A 390 22.19 10.10 2.25
C LEU A 390 21.03 9.25 2.79
N LEU A 391 19.78 9.51 2.38
CA LEU A 391 18.63 8.64 2.71
C LEU A 391 18.76 7.25 2.06
N VAL A 392 19.04 7.20 0.76
CA VAL A 392 19.22 5.93 0.02
C VAL A 392 20.39 5.11 0.59
N LEU A 393 21.51 5.76 0.92
CA LEU A 393 22.66 5.09 1.54
C LEU A 393 22.42 4.63 2.98
N ARG A 394 21.53 5.29 3.74
CA ARG A 394 21.08 4.79 5.06
C ARG A 394 20.26 3.50 4.92
N ARG A 395 19.31 3.46 3.98
CA ARG A 395 18.53 2.25 3.64
C ARG A 395 19.43 1.08 3.22
N ALA A 396 20.44 1.36 2.40
CA ALA A 396 21.40 0.36 1.94
C ALA A 396 22.32 -0.20 3.06
N ARG A 397 22.58 0.57 4.12
CA ARG A 397 23.31 0.08 5.31
C ARG A 397 22.43 -0.77 6.21
N HIS A 398 21.19 -0.33 6.48
CA HIS A 398 20.29 -1.05 7.38
C HIS A 398 19.99 -2.48 6.88
N HIS A 399 19.71 -2.67 5.59
CA HIS A 399 19.52 -4.00 5.01
C HIS A 399 20.79 -4.88 5.03
N ARG A 400 21.99 -4.30 4.98
CA ARG A 400 23.24 -5.07 5.14
C ARG A 400 23.43 -5.54 6.58
N GLU A 401 23.17 -4.66 7.54
CA GLU A 401 23.28 -4.97 8.97
C GLU A 401 22.28 -6.07 9.39
N GLU A 402 21.02 -6.01 8.94
CA GLU A 402 20.02 -7.06 9.17
C GLU A 402 20.39 -8.39 8.50
N GLY A 403 20.91 -8.36 7.26
CA GLY A 403 21.38 -9.55 6.55
C GLY A 403 22.60 -10.21 7.19
N GLN A 404 23.43 -9.43 7.89
CA GLN A 404 24.65 -9.91 8.55
C GLN A 404 24.36 -10.42 9.98
N GLN A 405 23.42 -9.81 10.71
CA GLN A 405 22.97 -10.29 12.02
C GLN A 405 22.22 -11.63 11.93
N ARG A 406 21.46 -11.89 10.86
CA ARG A 406 20.85 -13.22 10.62
C ARG A 406 21.87 -14.35 10.41
N ARG A 407 23.15 -14.04 10.21
CA ARG A 407 24.25 -15.02 10.08
C ARG A 407 25.09 -15.20 11.35
N THR A 408 25.00 -14.32 12.34
CA THR A 408 25.85 -14.38 13.55
C THR A 408 25.03 -14.12 14.82
N GLY A 409 24.45 -15.19 15.37
CA GLY A 409 23.53 -15.10 16.52
C GLY A 409 23.57 -16.31 17.46
N SER A 410 24.77 -16.75 17.88
CA SER A 410 24.93 -17.83 18.88
C SER A 410 25.86 -17.40 20.02
N ARG A 411 25.33 -17.43 21.26
CA ARG A 411 26.01 -17.21 22.57
C ARG A 411 26.56 -15.78 22.76
N ARG A 412 26.16 -15.03 23.81
CA ARG A 412 26.41 -15.33 25.23
C ARG A 412 25.46 -14.61 26.22
N ARG A 413 25.35 -15.23 27.41
CA ARG A 413 24.82 -14.75 28.71
C ARG A 413 25.90 -13.92 29.46
N LEU A 414 25.75 -13.24 30.62
CA LEU A 414 24.69 -12.96 31.63
C LEU A 414 25.19 -11.80 32.58
N LEU A 415 24.46 -11.54 33.68
CA LEU A 415 24.74 -10.70 34.89
C LEU A 415 24.21 -9.24 34.80
N ALA A 416 23.25 -8.73 35.60
CA ALA A 416 22.95 -8.75 37.06
C ALA A 416 23.77 -7.71 37.87
N ALA A 417 23.25 -6.92 38.84
CA ALA A 417 21.86 -6.61 39.25
C ALA A 417 21.78 -5.20 39.96
N PRO A 418 21.14 -4.94 41.13
CA PRO A 418 20.12 -3.87 41.26
C PRO A 418 20.41 -2.77 42.32
N VAL A 419 19.52 -1.77 42.47
CA VAL A 419 19.19 -1.05 43.73
C VAL A 419 17.76 -0.49 43.64
N ALA A 420 17.05 -0.35 44.77
CA ALA A 420 15.65 0.07 44.89
C ALA A 420 15.49 1.35 45.73
N PHE A 421 14.31 2.00 45.67
CA PHE A 421 13.65 2.62 46.84
C PHE A 421 12.13 2.81 46.60
N VAL A 422 11.36 3.02 47.67
CA VAL A 422 9.90 2.78 47.78
C VAL A 422 9.17 3.99 48.42
N LEU A 423 7.82 4.01 48.33
CA LEU A 423 6.79 4.73 49.14
C LEU A 423 6.04 5.88 48.41
N HIS A 424 4.72 6.09 48.56
CA HIS A 424 3.59 5.21 48.97
C HIS A 424 2.21 5.87 48.67
N ALA A 425 1.10 5.12 48.83
CA ALA A 425 -0.29 5.54 49.09
C ALA A 425 -1.13 6.24 47.96
N SER A 426 -2.47 6.11 47.87
CA SER A 426 -3.46 5.12 48.39
C SER A 426 -4.87 5.35 47.79
N CYS A 427 -5.81 4.41 48.06
CA CYS A 427 -7.29 4.43 47.84
C CYS A 427 -7.79 4.17 46.39
N ALA A 428 -8.46 3.05 46.08
CA ALA A 428 -9.84 2.59 46.43
C ALA A 428 -10.96 3.35 45.65
N PHE A 429 -12.04 2.74 45.14
CA PHE A 429 -12.76 1.51 45.54
C PHE A 429 -13.60 0.90 44.35
N THR A 430 -14.03 -0.37 44.51
CA THR A 430 -15.00 -1.25 43.76
C THR A 430 -16.02 -0.67 42.75
N GLY A 431 -16.64 -1.42 41.81
CA GLY A 431 -16.56 -2.85 41.44
C GLY A 431 -17.89 -3.44 40.87
N GLY A 432 -17.82 -4.28 39.82
CA GLY A 432 -18.87 -5.23 39.33
C GLY A 432 -20.24 -4.70 38.83
N SER A 433 -21.15 -5.49 38.22
CA SER A 433 -21.00 -6.61 37.24
C SER A 433 -22.38 -7.12 36.77
N ARG A 434 -22.58 -7.31 35.44
CA ARG A 434 -23.54 -8.27 34.78
C ARG A 434 -25.07 -8.04 35.03
N ALA A 435 -26.03 -8.59 34.27
CA ALA A 435 -26.14 -8.98 32.84
C ALA A 435 -27.62 -9.31 32.48
N ILE A 436 -27.88 -9.61 31.18
CA ILE A 436 -29.08 -10.25 30.55
C ILE A 436 -30.23 -9.25 30.29
N GLY A 437 -30.95 -9.15 29.15
CA GLY A 437 -31.23 -9.97 27.95
C GLY A 437 -32.72 -9.69 27.57
N SER A 438 -33.29 -9.86 26.37
CA SER A 438 -32.82 -10.24 25.02
C SER A 438 -33.93 -10.04 23.97
N ALA A 439 -33.61 -9.59 22.75
CA ALA A 439 -34.35 -9.81 21.46
C ALA A 439 -35.85 -9.37 21.35
N ARG A 440 -36.49 -9.14 20.18
CA ARG A 440 -36.16 -9.22 18.74
C ARG A 440 -36.84 -8.04 17.99
N ARG A 441 -36.20 -7.50 16.95
CA ARG A 441 -36.78 -7.21 15.61
C ARG A 441 -35.76 -6.53 14.68
N ALA A 442 -35.08 -7.33 13.86
CA ALA A 442 -34.45 -6.89 12.61
C ALA A 442 -35.57 -6.61 11.56
N VAL A 443 -35.39 -5.95 10.41
CA VAL A 443 -34.29 -6.05 9.42
C VAL A 443 -33.98 -4.72 8.69
N ALA A 444 -34.76 -3.65 8.88
CA ALA A 444 -34.90 -2.56 7.88
C ALA A 444 -34.06 -1.27 8.07
N ALA A 445 -33.06 -1.21 8.96
CA ALA A 445 -32.30 0.04 9.20
C ALA A 445 -30.81 -0.20 9.52
N ARG A 446 -29.97 -0.30 8.48
CA ARG A 446 -28.49 -0.40 8.60
C ARG A 446 -27.72 0.40 7.54
N GLN A 447 -28.06 1.69 7.42
CA GLN A 447 -27.12 2.72 6.96
C GLN A 447 -27.10 3.84 8.02
N ARG A 448 -25.91 4.36 8.37
CA ARG A 448 -25.59 5.20 9.56
C ARG A 448 -25.54 4.38 10.87
N PRO A 449 -24.53 4.59 11.75
CA PRO A 449 -24.42 5.84 12.50
C PRO A 449 -22.99 6.37 12.76
N TRP A 450 -22.68 7.54 12.21
CA TRP A 450 -21.81 8.53 12.87
C TRP A 450 -22.73 9.51 13.60
N ALA A 451 -22.72 9.53 14.95
CA ALA A 451 -23.29 10.58 15.83
C ALA A 451 -23.39 10.21 17.33
N ARG A 452 -23.32 8.92 17.73
CA ARG A 452 -23.74 8.50 19.10
C ARG A 452 -22.63 7.99 20.02
N ALA A 453 -21.52 8.73 20.13
CA ALA A 453 -20.42 8.40 21.06
C ALA A 453 -20.11 9.48 22.13
N ARG A 454 -20.70 10.69 22.05
CA ARG A 454 -20.34 11.81 22.94
C ARG A 454 -21.47 12.44 23.76
N GLU A 455 -22.71 11.98 23.57
CA GLU A 455 -23.92 12.60 24.12
C GLU A 455 -24.45 11.94 25.40
N ARG A 456 -23.55 11.45 26.27
CA ARG A 456 -23.87 10.90 27.61
C ARG A 456 -22.97 11.45 28.71
N ARG A 457 -22.75 12.76 28.74
CA ARG A 457 -22.09 13.48 29.87
C ARG A 457 -22.69 14.87 30.16
N SER A 458 -23.99 15.06 30.01
CA SER A 458 -24.63 16.37 30.31
C SER A 458 -26.16 16.33 30.49
N ALA A 459 -26.75 15.29 31.13
CA ALA A 459 -28.16 15.32 31.53
C ALA A 459 -28.53 14.21 32.55
N THR A 460 -28.44 14.51 33.85
CA THR A 460 -29.41 14.11 34.90
C THR A 460 -28.95 14.67 36.26
N GLY A 461 -29.62 15.73 36.71
CA GLY A 461 -29.28 16.43 37.96
C GLY A 461 -30.39 17.32 38.50
N SER A 462 -31.64 17.09 38.12
CA SER A 462 -32.79 17.75 38.76
C SER A 462 -34.06 16.92 38.64
N ARG A 463 -34.83 16.90 39.74
CA ARG A 463 -36.23 16.41 39.88
C ARG A 463 -36.39 14.87 39.75
N GLY A 464 -36.95 14.17 40.72
CA GLY A 464 -37.42 14.59 42.05
C GLY A 464 -38.35 13.55 42.70
N ARG A 465 -38.71 13.77 43.97
CA ARG A 465 -39.83 13.21 44.78
C ARG A 465 -39.66 13.80 46.19
N GLY A 466 -40.71 14.14 46.95
CA GLY A 466 -42.14 14.19 46.66
C GLY A 466 -42.84 14.88 47.84
N ARG A 467 -44.01 15.50 47.62
CA ARG A 467 -44.82 16.08 48.72
C ARG A 467 -45.59 14.97 49.45
N SER A 468 -45.58 15.01 50.78
CA SER A 468 -46.64 14.51 51.65
C SER A 468 -47.16 15.68 52.50
N ARG A 469 -48.46 15.67 52.83
CA ARG A 469 -49.17 16.73 53.60
C ARG A 469 -48.83 16.65 55.11
N PRO A 470 -49.12 17.70 55.89
CA PRO A 470 -50.44 17.72 56.56
C PRO A 470 -51.11 19.11 56.67
N ARG A 471 -52.43 19.06 56.94
CA ARG A 471 -53.38 20.16 57.20
C ARG A 471 -53.75 21.04 56.00
#